data_AF-A0A2P8K6U7-F1
#
_entry.id   AF-A0A2P8K6U7-F1
#
_cell.length_a   1.000
_cell.length_b   1.000
_cell.length_c   1.000
_cell.angle_alpha   90.00
_cell.angle_beta   90.00
_cell.angle_gamma   90.00
#
_symmetry.space_group_name_H-M   'P 1'
#
loop_
_entity.id
_entity.type
_entity.pdbx_description
1 polymer ?
#
loop_
_entity_poly.entity_id
_entity_poly.type
_entity_poly.pdbx_seq_one_letter_code
_entity_poly.pdbx_strand_id
1 'polypeptide(L)'
;SYDPTRELYEQYNKAFSAHWKHETGDNVVIRQSHGGSGKQATSVINGIEADVVTLALAYDVDAIAERGRIDKNWLKRLPDNSAPYTSTIVFLVRKGNPKQIHDWNDLIKPGVSVITPNPKSSGGARWNYLAAWGYA
;
A
#
# COMPACT_ATOMS: atom_id res chain seq x y z
N SER A 1 2.73 12.83 -1.38
CA SER A 1 2.27 11.46 -1.06
C SER A 1 3.49 10.58 -0.96
N TYR A 2 3.70 9.89 0.17
CA TYR A 2 4.70 8.84 0.29
C TYR A 2 4.07 7.55 -0.26
N ASP A 3 4.67 6.97 -1.29
CA ASP A 3 4.23 5.71 -1.90
C ASP A 3 5.44 4.78 -1.98
N PRO A 4 5.56 3.78 -1.09
CA PRO A 4 6.74 2.94 -1.02
C PRO A 4 6.86 1.97 -2.21
N THR A 5 5.84 1.88 -3.06
CA THR A 5 5.80 0.92 -4.19
C THR A 5 6.05 1.57 -5.54
N ARG A 6 6.20 2.89 -5.61
CA ARG A 6 6.40 3.60 -6.89
C ARG A 6 7.66 3.13 -7.60
N GLU A 7 8.79 3.14 -6.91
CA GLU A 7 10.09 2.75 -7.46
C GLU A 7 10.11 1.24 -7.76
N LEU A 8 9.38 0.43 -6.97
CA LEU A 8 9.18 -0.99 -7.24
C LEU A 8 8.49 -1.20 -8.59
N TYR A 9 7.33 -0.57 -8.82
CA TYR A 9 6.59 -0.78 -10.07
C TYR A 9 7.28 -0.17 -11.28
N GLU A 10 8.04 0.93 -11.13
CA GLU A 10 8.84 1.44 -12.26
C GLU A 10 9.82 0.38 -12.78
N GLN A 11 10.49 -0.34 -11.87
CA GLN A 11 11.43 -1.40 -12.24
C GLN A 11 10.72 -2.68 -12.68
N TYR A 12 9.73 -3.13 -11.90
CA TYR A 12 9.00 -4.36 -12.16
C TYR A 12 8.25 -4.31 -13.49
N ASN A 13 7.63 -3.18 -13.84
CA ASN A 13 6.90 -3.05 -15.10
C ASN A 13 7.82 -3.19 -16.32
N LYS A 14 9.03 -2.59 -16.28
CA LYS A 14 10.02 -2.74 -17.36
C LYS A 14 10.45 -4.20 -17.50
N ALA A 15 10.69 -4.88 -16.37
CA ALA A 15 11.06 -6.29 -16.35
C ALA A 15 9.92 -7.19 -16.90
N PHE A 16 8.68 -6.98 -16.45
CA PHE A 16 7.53 -7.74 -16.91
C PHE A 16 7.24 -7.53 -18.39
N SER A 17 7.26 -6.28 -18.90
CA SER A 17 7.05 -6.01 -20.32
C SER A 17 8.12 -6.69 -21.20
N ALA A 18 9.39 -6.70 -20.78
CA ALA A 18 10.46 -7.37 -21.50
C ALA A 18 10.28 -8.90 -21.48
N HIS A 19 9.95 -9.46 -20.32
CA HIS A 19 9.66 -10.88 -20.16
C HIS A 19 8.47 -11.31 -21.03
N TRP A 20 7.35 -10.59 -20.98
CA TRP A 20 6.17 -10.91 -21.77
C TRP A 20 6.43 -10.83 -23.27
N LYS A 21 7.16 -9.80 -23.73
CA LYS A 21 7.58 -9.69 -25.13
C LYS A 21 8.40 -10.88 -25.60
N HIS A 22 9.30 -11.37 -24.73
CA HIS A 22 10.12 -12.53 -25.04
C HIS A 22 9.28 -13.82 -25.11
N GLU A 23 8.31 -14.00 -24.20
CA GLU A 23 7.50 -15.22 -24.15
C GLU A 23 6.42 -15.29 -25.23
N THR A 24 5.75 -14.17 -25.53
CA THR A 24 4.54 -14.16 -26.36
C THR A 24 4.71 -13.41 -27.68
N GLY A 25 5.70 -12.52 -27.76
CA GLY A 25 5.85 -11.57 -28.87
C GLY A 25 4.96 -10.32 -28.74
N ASP A 26 4.10 -10.22 -27.72
CA ASP A 26 3.23 -9.07 -27.52
C ASP A 26 3.93 -7.89 -26.82
N ASN A 27 3.49 -6.67 -27.11
CA ASN A 27 3.98 -5.47 -26.44
C ASN A 27 2.98 -5.04 -25.35
N VAL A 28 3.34 -5.22 -24.08
CA VAL A 28 2.53 -4.75 -22.93
C VAL A 28 3.07 -3.41 -22.41
N VAL A 29 2.19 -2.41 -22.30
CA VAL A 29 2.50 -1.10 -21.72
C VAL A 29 1.68 -0.91 -20.44
N ILE A 30 2.36 -0.78 -19.31
CA ILE A 30 1.72 -0.65 -18.00
C ILE A 30 1.74 0.81 -17.56
N ARG A 31 0.56 1.39 -17.30
CA ARG A 31 0.40 2.73 -16.73
C ARG A 31 0.12 2.64 -15.24
N GLN A 32 0.70 3.53 -14.45
CA GLN A 32 0.58 3.51 -12.99
C GLN A 32 -0.17 4.74 -12.47
N SER A 33 -0.94 4.55 -11.40
CA SER A 33 -1.58 5.60 -10.60
C SER A 33 -1.24 5.39 -9.12
N HIS A 34 -0.72 6.41 -8.47
CA HIS A 34 -0.18 6.34 -7.11
C HIS A 34 -0.96 7.27 -6.17
N GLY A 35 -1.27 6.81 -4.96
CA GLY A 35 -2.02 7.59 -3.99
C GLY A 35 -2.41 6.80 -2.75
N GLY A 36 -3.10 7.45 -1.80
CA GLY A 36 -3.61 6.77 -0.62
C GLY A 36 -4.54 5.61 -1.00
N SER A 37 -4.26 4.43 -0.45
CA SER A 37 -4.93 3.17 -0.80
C SER A 37 -6.46 3.25 -0.80
N GLY A 38 -7.08 3.84 0.23
CA GLY A 38 -8.54 4.01 0.28
C GLY A 38 -9.08 4.98 -0.78
N LYS A 39 -8.31 6.03 -1.11
CA LYS A 39 -8.66 6.96 -2.19
C LYS A 39 -8.58 6.30 -3.57
N GLN A 40 -7.56 5.45 -3.80
CA GLN A 40 -7.44 4.68 -5.04
C GLN A 40 -8.55 3.63 -5.17
N ALA A 41 -8.92 2.93 -4.09
CA ALA A 41 -10.08 2.05 -4.10
C ALA A 41 -11.37 2.79 -4.49
N THR A 42 -11.56 3.99 -3.92
CA THR A 42 -12.72 4.84 -4.22
C THR A 42 -12.74 5.31 -5.68
N SER A 43 -11.60 5.64 -6.27
CA SER A 43 -11.54 6.06 -7.68
C SER A 43 -11.88 4.91 -8.63
N VAL A 44 -11.45 3.68 -8.32
CA VAL A 44 -11.84 2.48 -9.07
C VAL A 44 -13.33 2.21 -8.91
N ILE A 45 -13.89 2.30 -7.70
CA ILE A 45 -15.34 2.16 -7.48
C ILE A 45 -16.13 3.16 -8.34
N ASN A 46 -15.64 4.40 -8.45
CA ASN A 46 -16.30 5.49 -9.14
C ASN A 46 -15.99 5.58 -10.65
N GLY A 47 -15.35 4.57 -11.24
CA GLY A 47 -15.27 4.44 -12.70
C GLY A 47 -13.88 4.49 -13.31
N ILE A 48 -12.79 4.64 -12.53
CA ILE A 48 -11.45 4.39 -13.08
C ILE A 48 -11.36 2.91 -13.50
N GLU A 49 -10.96 2.68 -14.74
CA GLU A 49 -10.79 1.35 -15.33
C GLU A 49 -9.36 0.85 -15.07
N ALA A 50 -9.16 0.28 -13.88
CA ALA A 50 -7.90 -0.38 -13.54
C ALA A 50 -8.02 -1.88 -13.86
N ASP A 51 -7.08 -2.41 -14.64
CA ASP A 51 -6.99 -3.85 -14.93
C ASP A 51 -6.52 -4.64 -13.70
N VAL A 52 -5.64 -4.05 -12.90
CA VAL A 52 -5.09 -4.62 -11.67
C VAL A 52 -5.04 -3.53 -10.60
N VAL A 53 -5.36 -3.89 -9.35
CA VAL A 53 -5.19 -3.05 -8.18
C VAL A 53 -4.19 -3.68 -7.21
N THR A 54 -3.19 -2.90 -6.80
CA THR A 54 -2.13 -3.33 -5.87
C THR A 54 -2.15 -2.43 -4.64
N LEU A 55 -3.11 -2.71 -3.76
CA LEU A 55 -3.48 -1.84 -2.64
C LEU A 55 -2.79 -2.24 -1.32
N ALA A 56 -2.84 -1.35 -0.33
CA ALA A 56 -2.05 -1.49 0.89
C ALA A 56 -2.62 -2.49 1.92
N LEU A 57 -3.88 -2.91 1.79
CA LEU A 57 -4.53 -3.86 2.68
C LEU A 57 -5.80 -4.45 2.05
N ALA A 58 -6.17 -5.67 2.46
CA ALA A 58 -7.26 -6.46 1.87
C ALA A 58 -8.61 -5.73 1.88
N TYR A 59 -8.94 -5.03 2.96
CA TYR A 59 -10.20 -4.31 3.10
C TYR A 59 -10.46 -3.28 1.97
N ASP A 60 -9.42 -2.67 1.40
CA ASP A 60 -9.61 -1.72 0.30
C ASP A 60 -9.98 -2.44 -1.01
N VAL A 61 -9.50 -3.68 -1.20
CA VAL A 61 -9.87 -4.53 -2.35
C VAL A 61 -11.27 -5.12 -2.14
N ASP A 62 -11.59 -5.55 -0.91
CA ASP A 62 -12.94 -5.99 -0.54
C ASP A 62 -13.97 -4.90 -0.81
N ALA A 63 -13.67 -3.63 -0.48
CA ALA A 63 -14.56 -2.51 -0.77
C ALA A 63 -14.87 -2.36 -2.28
N ILE A 64 -13.92 -2.70 -3.17
CA ILE A 64 -14.15 -2.72 -4.62
C ILE A 64 -15.00 -3.93 -5.01
N ALA A 65 -14.73 -5.09 -4.43
CA ALA A 65 -15.48 -6.33 -4.69
C ALA A 65 -16.94 -6.26 -4.23
N GLU A 66 -17.20 -5.63 -3.09
CA GLU A 66 -18.56 -5.36 -2.58
C GLU A 66 -19.38 -4.48 -3.52
N ARG A 67 -18.71 -3.64 -4.33
CA ARG A 67 -19.33 -2.80 -5.36
C ARG A 67 -19.39 -3.49 -6.74
N GLY A 68 -19.04 -4.77 -6.81
CA GLY A 68 -19.23 -5.62 -7.98
C GLY A 68 -18.20 -5.43 -9.10
N ARG A 69 -17.11 -4.68 -8.87
CA ARG A 69 -16.03 -4.51 -9.87
C ARG A 69 -14.95 -5.59 -9.79
N ILE A 70 -14.90 -6.32 -8.68
CA ILE A 70 -14.03 -7.48 -8.45
C ILE A 70 -14.91 -8.60 -7.89
N ASP A 71 -14.58 -9.83 -8.20
CA ASP A 71 -15.25 -11.00 -7.63
C ASP A 71 -15.00 -11.14 -6.13
N LYS A 72 -16.01 -11.56 -5.38
CA LYS A 72 -15.94 -11.63 -3.91
C LYS A 72 -14.95 -12.67 -3.38
N ASN A 73 -14.53 -13.64 -4.19
CA ASN A 73 -13.54 -14.65 -3.80
C ASN A 73 -12.11 -14.27 -4.21
N TRP A 74 -11.85 -13.00 -4.53
CA TRP A 74 -10.55 -12.54 -5.04
C TRP A 74 -9.36 -12.93 -4.16
N LEU A 75 -9.52 -12.86 -2.82
CA LEU A 75 -8.43 -13.07 -1.86
C LEU A 75 -7.77 -14.44 -1.99
N LYS A 76 -8.53 -15.43 -2.45
CA LYS A 76 -8.09 -16.83 -2.60
C LYS A 76 -7.54 -17.16 -4.00
N ARG A 77 -7.57 -16.21 -4.93
CA ARG A 77 -7.14 -16.45 -6.32
C ARG A 77 -5.63 -16.58 -6.47
N LEU A 78 -4.88 -15.96 -5.57
CA LEU A 78 -3.43 -16.03 -5.51
C LEU A 78 -2.99 -16.56 -4.13
N PRO A 79 -1.80 -17.17 -4.03
CA PRO A 79 -1.23 -17.62 -2.76
C PRO A 79 -1.13 -16.52 -1.70
N ASP A 80 -0.93 -16.91 -0.45
CA ASP A 80 -0.59 -16.02 0.67
C ASP A 80 -1.57 -14.84 0.84
N ASN A 81 -2.88 -15.13 0.73
CA ASN A 81 -3.94 -14.13 0.79
C ASN A 81 -3.76 -13.01 -0.25
N SER A 82 -3.28 -13.37 -1.44
CA SER A 82 -2.97 -12.43 -2.53
C SER A 82 -1.97 -11.33 -2.13
N ALA A 83 -1.08 -11.61 -1.16
CA ALA A 83 -0.03 -10.71 -0.71
C ALA A 83 1.36 -11.30 -1.05
N PRO A 84 1.92 -11.00 -2.25
CA PRO A 84 3.19 -11.57 -2.69
C PRO A 84 4.41 -11.06 -1.92
N TYR A 85 4.24 -10.05 -1.07
CA TYR A 85 5.24 -9.53 -0.15
C TYR A 85 4.57 -8.94 1.09
N THR A 86 5.34 -8.82 2.16
CA THR A 86 4.92 -8.17 3.42
C THR A 86 5.84 -7.03 3.78
N SER A 87 5.40 -6.16 4.69
CA SER A 87 6.22 -5.12 5.30
C SER A 87 5.82 -4.94 6.76
N THR A 88 6.40 -3.98 7.46
CA THR A 88 6.05 -3.64 8.83
C THR A 88 6.16 -2.14 9.08
N ILE A 89 5.69 -1.69 10.25
CA ILE A 89 5.76 -0.30 10.69
C ILE A 89 7.01 -0.10 11.55
N VAL A 90 7.81 0.90 11.20
CA VAL A 90 9.04 1.30 11.93
C VAL A 90 9.06 2.81 12.13
N PHE A 91 9.89 3.28 13.05
CA PHE A 91 10.14 4.70 13.24
C PHE A 91 11.35 5.16 12.44
N LEU A 92 11.16 6.21 11.64
CA LEU A 92 12.26 6.93 11.02
C LEU A 92 12.53 8.21 11.81
N VAL A 93 13.73 8.33 12.37
CA VAL A 93 14.16 9.50 13.15
C VAL A 93 15.26 10.28 12.44
N ARG A 94 15.44 11.55 12.83
CA ARG A 94 16.57 12.37 12.33
C ARG A 94 17.90 11.81 12.85
N LYS A 95 18.99 12.11 12.12
CA LYS A 95 20.36 11.71 12.47
C LYS A 95 20.67 12.02 13.94
N GLY A 96 21.26 11.04 14.63
CA GLY A 96 21.64 11.14 16.04
C GLY A 96 20.51 10.91 17.05
N ASN A 97 19.28 10.66 16.60
CA ASN A 97 18.11 10.42 17.46
C ASN A 97 17.99 11.45 18.62
N PRO A 98 17.87 12.77 18.32
CA PRO A 98 17.94 13.82 19.35
C PRO A 98 16.79 13.78 20.37
N LYS A 99 15.72 13.03 20.07
CA LYS A 99 14.55 12.83 20.95
C LYS A 99 14.59 11.50 21.69
N GLN A 100 15.64 10.70 21.51
CA GLN A 100 15.81 9.39 22.16
C GLN A 100 14.57 8.51 22.00
N ILE A 101 14.06 8.42 20.76
CA ILE A 101 12.92 7.55 20.42
C ILE A 101 13.45 6.13 20.23
N HIS A 102 12.96 5.21 21.04
CA HIS A 102 13.33 3.81 21.04
C HIS A 102 12.11 2.89 20.93
N ASP A 103 10.96 3.32 21.44
CA ASP A 103 9.73 2.52 21.40
C ASP A 103 8.45 3.39 21.39
N TRP A 104 7.28 2.77 21.27
CA TRP A 104 5.98 3.43 21.10
C TRP A 104 5.63 4.41 22.23
N ASN A 105 6.02 4.10 23.47
CA ASN A 105 5.82 4.97 24.63
C ASN A 105 6.57 6.31 24.52
N ASP A 106 7.63 6.40 23.71
CA ASP A 106 8.35 7.64 23.48
C ASP A 106 7.58 8.62 22.59
N LEU A 107 6.65 8.13 21.78
CA LEU A 107 5.91 8.94 20.82
C LEU A 107 4.91 9.91 21.48
N ILE A 108 4.49 9.62 22.72
CA ILE A 108 3.54 10.45 23.48
C ILE A 108 4.22 11.45 24.42
N LYS A 109 5.56 11.44 24.48
CA LYS A 109 6.31 12.35 25.35
C LYS A 109 6.10 13.81 24.95
N PRO A 110 5.99 14.74 25.94
CA PRO A 110 5.92 16.18 25.64
C PRO A 110 7.09 16.64 24.76
N GLY A 111 6.79 17.46 23.74
CA GLY A 111 7.81 18.00 22.83
C GLY A 111 8.31 17.02 21.76
N VAL A 112 7.66 15.85 21.61
CA VAL A 112 7.77 14.98 20.43
C VAL A 112 6.67 15.33 19.44
N SER A 113 7.03 15.54 18.16
CA SER A 113 6.09 15.79 17.08
C SER A 113 6.11 14.61 16.13
N VAL A 114 5.00 13.88 16.07
CA VAL A 114 4.83 12.67 15.26
C VAL A 114 4.20 13.04 13.92
N ILE A 115 4.77 12.53 12.84
CA ILE A 115 4.22 12.66 11.49
C ILE A 115 3.66 11.31 11.07
N THR A 116 2.35 11.25 10.83
CA THR A 116 1.64 10.07 10.33
C THR A 116 0.56 10.48 9.32
N PRO A 117 0.29 9.69 8.26
CA PRO A 117 -0.72 10.04 7.27
C PRO A 117 -2.17 9.92 7.81
N ASN A 118 -3.15 10.39 7.02
CA ASN A 118 -4.57 10.35 7.39
C ASN A 118 -5.18 8.94 7.19
N PRO A 119 -5.74 8.29 8.23
CA PRO A 119 -6.34 6.96 8.14
C PRO A 119 -7.62 6.90 7.29
N LYS A 120 -8.26 8.04 6.99
CA LYS A 120 -9.43 8.09 6.11
C LYS A 120 -9.10 7.90 4.63
N SER A 121 -7.84 8.08 4.23
CA SER A 121 -7.42 7.97 2.83
C SER A 121 -6.22 7.04 2.61
N SER A 122 -5.40 6.80 3.63
CA SER A 122 -4.18 5.99 3.55
C SER A 122 -4.34 4.61 4.22
N GLY A 123 -3.89 3.55 3.55
CA GLY A 123 -3.77 2.21 4.14
C GLY A 123 -2.63 2.13 5.16
N GLY A 124 -1.45 2.69 4.84
CA GLY A 124 -0.33 2.78 5.78
C GLY A 124 -0.70 3.53 7.07
N ALA A 125 -1.54 4.55 7.00
CA ALA A 125 -2.04 5.23 8.20
C ALA A 125 -2.88 4.33 9.11
N ARG A 126 -3.70 3.44 8.52
CA ARG A 126 -4.48 2.45 9.28
C ARG A 126 -3.57 1.41 9.91
N TRP A 127 -2.55 0.94 9.19
CA TRP A 127 -1.51 0.08 9.77
C TRP A 127 -0.74 0.74 10.92
N ASN A 128 -0.33 2.01 10.77
CA ASN A 128 0.33 2.77 11.84
C ASN A 128 -0.55 2.84 13.10
N TYR A 129 -1.84 3.14 12.92
CA TYR A 129 -2.80 3.22 14.01
C TYR A 129 -2.98 1.87 14.71
N LEU A 130 -3.17 0.79 13.94
CA LEU A 130 -3.35 -0.56 14.48
C LEU A 130 -2.08 -1.06 15.18
N ALA A 131 -0.90 -0.71 14.69
CA ALA A 131 0.37 -1.05 15.35
C ALA A 131 0.51 -0.34 16.69
N ALA A 132 0.18 0.95 16.76
CA ALA A 132 0.16 1.71 18.02
C ALA A 132 -0.88 1.17 19.00
N TRP A 133 -2.08 0.84 18.52
CA TRP A 133 -3.14 0.25 19.34
C TRP A 133 -2.71 -1.12 19.87
N GLY A 134 -2.17 -1.99 19.02
CA GLY A 134 -1.76 -3.35 19.40
C GLY A 134 -0.58 -3.40 20.36
N TYR A 135 0.20 -2.33 20.48
CA TYR A 135 1.24 -2.18 21.50
C TYR A 135 0.68 -1.83 22.88
N ALA A 136 -0.40 -1.05 22.93
CA ALA A 136 -0.94 -0.44 24.13
C ALA A 136 -1.66 -1.42 25.07
#